data_AF-A0A2S2PWK1-F1
#
_entry.id   AF-A0A2S2PWK1-F1
#
_cell.length_a   1.000
_cell.length_b   1.000
_cell.length_c   1.000
_cell.angle_alpha   90.00
_cell.angle_beta   90.00
_cell.angle_gamma   90.00
#
_symmetry.space_group_name_H-M   'P 1'
#
loop_
_entity.id
_entity.type
_entity.pdbx_description
1 polymer ?
#
loop_
_entity_poly.entity_id
_entity_poly.type
_entity_poly.pdbx_seq_one_letter_code
_entity_poly.pdbx_strand_id
1 'polypeptide(L)'
;MRLIEQKDKLNIENVDMHIIKQPSRHGSLLPDSIRGIFVGPSGSGKTNVMFNLITHRNGLKFENIYLYSKTPDQEKYLLLRNLIDSIKGVHFYMFSDATQVIKPNLIKKNSIFIFDDVICDNQTPIREYFSMGRHSGANSIFYLAQTYSKIQKQLMRDNANFLVIFKQDDENLRPIFDDHCSA
;
A
#
# COMPACT_ATOMS: atom_id res chain seq x y z
N MET A 1 1.28 21.37 29.33
CA MET A 1 1.06 20.07 30.02
C MET A 1 2.19 19.88 31.02
N ARG A 2 1.90 19.65 32.30
CA ARG A 2 2.93 19.40 33.33
C ARG A 2 3.13 17.89 33.45
N LEU A 3 4.30 17.41 33.06
CA LEU A 3 4.68 16.01 33.29
C LEU A 3 4.94 15.82 34.78
N ILE A 4 4.30 14.83 35.40
CA ILE A 4 4.46 14.48 36.81
C ILE A 4 4.96 13.04 36.86
N GLU A 5 6.16 12.84 37.41
CA GLU A 5 6.74 11.50 37.57
C GLU A 5 5.97 10.72 38.64
N GLN A 6 5.53 9.51 38.29
CA GLN A 6 4.82 8.63 39.20
C GLN A 6 5.83 7.90 40.10
N LYS A 7 5.44 7.67 41.36
CA LYS A 7 6.27 6.92 42.32
C LYS A 7 6.41 5.45 41.92
N ASP A 8 5.34 4.87 41.40
CA ASP A 8 5.31 3.49 40.93
C ASP A 8 5.69 3.44 39.45
N LYS A 9 6.57 2.50 39.10
CA LYS A 9 7.06 2.30 37.73
C LYS A 9 6.75 0.87 37.28
N LEU A 10 6.30 0.74 36.03
CA LEU A 10 6.11 -0.54 35.36
C LEU A 10 7.31 -0.78 34.44
N ASN A 11 8.01 -1.90 34.62
CA ASN A 11 9.05 -2.31 33.70
C ASN A 11 8.41 -2.76 32.39
N ILE A 12 8.66 -2.02 31.31
CA ILE A 12 8.20 -2.36 29.98
C ILE A 12 9.29 -3.16 29.28
N GLU A 13 9.08 -4.47 29.14
CA GLU A 13 9.94 -5.33 28.34
C GLU A 13 9.46 -5.36 26.89
N ASN A 14 10.38 -5.22 25.93
CA ASN A 14 10.05 -5.38 24.52
C ASN A 14 9.93 -6.86 24.18
N VAL A 15 8.70 -7.37 24.22
CA VAL A 15 8.38 -8.78 23.92
C VAL A 15 8.71 -9.20 22.49
N ASP A 16 8.88 -8.26 21.55
CA ASP A 16 9.26 -8.57 20.16
C ASP A 16 10.64 -9.24 20.07
N MET A 17 11.52 -9.00 21.06
CA MET A 17 12.83 -9.65 21.17
C MET A 17 12.73 -11.17 21.37
N HIS A 18 11.60 -11.65 21.89
CA HIS A 18 11.36 -13.07 22.19
C HIS A 18 10.62 -13.80 21.07
N ILE A 19 10.17 -13.08 20.03
CA ILE A 19 9.47 -13.66 18.88
C ILE A 19 10.50 -14.05 17.83
N ILE A 20 10.44 -15.28 17.33
CA ILE A 20 11.26 -15.73 16.20
C ILE A 20 10.94 -14.84 14.99
N LYS A 21 11.91 -14.04 14.54
CA LYS A 21 11.77 -13.23 13.32
C LYS A 21 11.50 -14.16 12.14
N GLN A 22 10.30 -14.05 11.58
CA GLN A 22 9.98 -14.69 10.32
C GLN A 22 10.91 -14.15 9.22
N PRO A 23 11.29 -14.97 8.22
CA PRO A 23 12.10 -14.50 7.11
C PRO A 23 11.39 -13.37 6.36
N SER A 24 12.18 -12.38 5.93
CA SER A 24 11.70 -11.21 5.16
C SER A 24 10.85 -11.67 3.98
N ARG A 25 9.63 -11.16 3.93
CA ARG A 25 8.60 -11.58 3.00
C ARG A 25 8.87 -11.02 1.62
N HIS A 26 9.13 -9.73 1.51
CA HIS A 26 9.53 -9.09 0.25
C HIS A 26 11.05 -9.17 0.05
N GLY A 27 11.55 -8.63 -1.06
CA GLY A 27 12.99 -8.45 -1.22
C GLY A 27 13.57 -7.56 -0.11
N SER A 28 14.87 -7.69 0.16
CA SER A 28 15.57 -7.04 1.30
C SER A 28 15.42 -5.52 1.41
N LEU A 29 15.00 -4.85 0.34
CA LEU A 29 14.80 -3.40 0.29
C LEU A 29 13.39 -2.97 0.73
N LEU A 30 12.48 -3.93 0.95
CA LEU A 30 11.07 -3.68 1.17
C LEU A 30 10.64 -4.24 2.54
N PRO A 31 9.78 -3.54 3.28
CA PRO A 31 9.24 -4.05 4.53
C PRO A 31 8.27 -5.21 4.28
N ASP A 32 8.04 -6.05 5.30
CA ASP A 32 7.18 -7.24 5.16
C ASP A 32 5.71 -6.93 4.88
N SER A 33 5.26 -5.76 5.33
CA SER A 33 3.93 -5.22 5.08
C SER A 33 4.04 -3.77 4.64
N ILE A 34 3.51 -3.49 3.45
CA ILE A 34 3.53 -2.17 2.83
C ILE A 34 2.12 -1.58 2.83
N ARG A 35 2.00 -0.33 3.28
CA ARG A 35 0.87 0.56 3.00
C ARG A 35 1.45 1.72 2.22
N GLY A 36 1.54 1.49 0.92
CA GLY A 36 2.23 2.31 -0.05
C GLY A 36 1.31 3.37 -0.62
N ILE A 37 1.76 4.63 -0.64
CA ILE A 37 1.11 5.70 -1.41
C ILE A 37 2.09 6.12 -2.51
N PHE A 38 1.67 6.01 -3.76
CA PHE A 38 2.44 6.46 -4.91
C PHE A 38 1.74 7.68 -5.46
N VAL A 39 2.40 8.84 -5.41
CA VAL A 39 1.78 10.11 -5.79
C VAL A 39 2.55 10.81 -6.89
N GLY A 40 1.82 11.33 -7.87
CA GLY A 40 2.36 12.16 -8.94
C GLY A 40 1.34 12.37 -10.06
N PRO A 41 1.55 13.36 -10.94
CA PRO A 41 0.63 13.69 -12.02
C PRO A 41 0.38 12.50 -12.97
N SER A 42 -0.66 12.57 -13.80
CA SER A 42 -0.86 11.57 -14.86
C SER A 42 0.38 11.45 -15.74
N GLY A 43 0.73 10.23 -16.15
CA GLY A 43 1.95 9.95 -16.93
C GLY A 43 3.28 9.99 -16.16
N SER A 44 3.29 10.33 -14.87
CA SER A 44 4.54 10.41 -14.05
C SER A 44 5.31 9.09 -13.89
N GLY A 45 4.70 7.94 -14.20
CA GLY A 45 5.35 6.64 -14.10
C GLY A 45 4.98 5.80 -12.86
N LYS A 46 3.98 6.20 -12.07
CA LYS A 46 3.45 5.42 -10.94
C LYS A 46 3.24 3.94 -11.28
N THR A 47 2.46 3.67 -12.34
CA THR A 47 2.19 2.31 -12.83
C THR A 47 3.45 1.58 -13.28
N ASN A 48 4.46 2.29 -13.83
CA ASN A 48 5.74 1.67 -14.21
C ASN A 48 6.51 1.19 -12.98
N VAL A 49 6.57 2.00 -11.91
CA VAL A 49 7.22 1.59 -10.65
C VAL A 49 6.47 0.40 -10.06
N MET A 50 5.13 0.43 -10.04
CA MET A 50 4.33 -0.70 -9.56
C MET A 50 4.60 -1.97 -10.37
N PHE A 51 4.61 -1.88 -11.70
CA PHE A 51 4.92 -3.01 -12.59
C PHE A 51 6.32 -3.60 -12.30
N ASN A 52 7.34 -2.76 -12.14
CA ASN A 52 8.69 -3.21 -11.82
C ASN A 52 8.78 -3.82 -10.41
N LEU A 53 8.05 -3.28 -9.43
CA LEU A 53 7.99 -3.89 -8.10
C LEU A 53 7.36 -5.28 -8.12
N ILE A 54 6.40 -5.53 -9.02
CA ILE A 54 5.75 -6.84 -9.16
C ILE A 54 6.64 -7.84 -9.90
N THR A 55 7.35 -7.39 -10.92
CA THR A 55 8.08 -8.28 -11.85
C THR A 55 9.56 -8.49 -11.49
N HIS A 56 10.15 -7.60 -10.69
CA HIS A 56 11.56 -7.69 -10.33
C HIS A 56 11.83 -8.76 -9.28
N ARG A 57 12.93 -9.52 -9.43
CA ARG A 57 13.31 -10.63 -8.52
C ARG A 57 13.45 -10.23 -7.05
N ASN A 58 13.86 -8.98 -6.79
CA ASN A 58 14.00 -8.41 -5.44
C ASN A 58 12.81 -7.51 -5.06
N GLY A 59 11.70 -7.61 -5.80
CA GLY A 59 10.51 -6.82 -5.59
C GLY A 59 9.55 -7.46 -4.59
N LEU A 60 8.27 -7.36 -4.89
CA LEU A 60 7.18 -7.89 -4.10
C LEU A 60 7.10 -9.40 -4.27
N LYS A 61 6.71 -10.08 -3.19
CA LYS A 61 6.39 -11.51 -3.20
C LYS A 61 4.93 -11.69 -2.82
N PHE A 62 4.21 -12.48 -3.61
CA PHE A 62 2.77 -12.63 -3.52
C PHE A 62 2.33 -13.93 -4.21
N GLU A 63 1.13 -14.36 -3.85
CA GLU A 63 0.37 -15.40 -4.55
C GLU A 63 -0.81 -14.80 -5.29
N ASN A 64 -1.38 -13.71 -4.77
CA ASN A 64 -2.57 -13.08 -5.33
C ASN A 64 -2.33 -11.59 -5.53
N ILE A 65 -2.66 -11.08 -6.70
CA ILE A 65 -2.69 -9.65 -7.02
C ILE A 65 -4.14 -9.24 -7.23
N TYR A 66 -4.59 -8.22 -6.51
CA TYR A 66 -5.89 -7.59 -6.69
C TYR A 66 -5.68 -6.17 -7.19
N LEU A 67 -6.21 -5.84 -8.37
CA LEU A 67 -6.17 -4.51 -8.95
C LEU A 67 -7.59 -3.94 -8.98
N TYR A 68 -7.80 -2.82 -8.32
CA TYR A 68 -8.98 -1.99 -8.50
C TYR A 68 -8.59 -0.73 -9.26
N SER A 69 -9.09 -0.59 -10.49
CA SER A 69 -8.85 0.56 -11.35
C SER A 69 -10.05 0.86 -12.23
N LYS A 70 -10.29 2.14 -12.54
CA LYS A 70 -11.28 2.55 -13.54
C LYS A 70 -10.87 2.25 -14.97
N THR A 71 -9.57 2.04 -15.22
CA THR A 71 -9.02 1.75 -16.55
C THR A 71 -8.27 0.42 -16.54
N PRO A 72 -8.96 -0.71 -16.28
CA PRO A 72 -8.32 -2.02 -16.21
C PRO A 72 -7.65 -2.41 -17.54
N ASP A 73 -8.20 -1.99 -18.67
CA ASP A 73 -7.73 -2.34 -20.01
C ASP A 73 -6.48 -1.56 -20.47
N GLN A 74 -5.85 -0.81 -19.58
CA GLN A 74 -4.57 -0.17 -19.87
C GLN A 74 -3.53 -1.23 -20.25
N GLU A 75 -2.82 -1.03 -21.36
CA GLU A 75 -1.88 -2.01 -21.94
C GLU A 75 -0.89 -2.62 -20.93
N LYS A 76 -0.44 -1.82 -19.95
CA LYS A 76 0.50 -2.27 -18.90
C LYS A 76 -0.11 -3.31 -17.98
N TYR A 77 -1.40 -3.21 -17.66
CA TYR A 77 -2.10 -4.20 -16.84
C TYR A 77 -2.46 -5.45 -17.64
N LEU A 78 -2.73 -5.30 -18.94
CA LEU A 78 -2.88 -6.45 -19.84
C LEU A 78 -1.57 -7.22 -20.00
N LEU A 79 -0.45 -6.51 -20.17
CA LEU A 79 0.89 -7.11 -20.18
C LEU A 79 1.17 -7.83 -18.86
N LEU A 80 0.86 -7.18 -17.73
CA LEU A 80 1.03 -7.79 -16.41
C LEU A 80 0.19 -9.05 -16.26
N ARG A 81 -1.08 -9.02 -16.68
CA ARG A 81 -1.97 -10.19 -16.68
C ARG A 81 -1.37 -11.35 -17.46
N ASN A 82 -0.93 -11.09 -18.69
CA ASN A 82 -0.34 -12.13 -19.54
C ASN A 82 0.91 -12.77 -18.90
N LEU A 83 1.75 -11.97 -18.24
CA LEU A 83 2.91 -12.47 -17.50
C LEU A 83 2.48 -13.33 -16.30
N ILE A 84 1.53 -12.85 -15.50
CA ILE A 84 1.09 -13.55 -14.29
C ILE A 84 0.35 -14.85 -14.62
N ASP A 85 -0.53 -14.86 -15.63
CA ASP A 85 -1.31 -16.04 -16.04
C ASP A 85 -0.41 -17.18 -16.54
N SER A 86 0.83 -16.87 -16.97
CA SER A 86 1.83 -17.88 -17.35
C SER A 86 2.47 -18.59 -16.16
N ILE A 87 2.30 -18.07 -14.93
CA ILE A 87 2.94 -18.57 -13.71
C ILE A 87 1.94 -19.40 -12.91
N LYS A 88 2.25 -20.69 -12.71
CA LYS A 88 1.42 -21.59 -11.90
C LYS A 88 1.38 -21.15 -10.44
N GLY A 89 0.19 -21.11 -9.85
CA GLY A 89 -0.02 -20.81 -8.43
C GLY A 89 -0.06 -19.32 -8.09
N VAL A 90 -0.01 -18.44 -9.10
CA VAL A 90 -0.21 -16.99 -8.93
C VAL A 90 -1.53 -16.60 -9.60
N HIS A 91 -2.24 -15.64 -9.00
CA HIS A 91 -3.55 -15.22 -9.48
C HIS A 91 -3.63 -13.70 -9.61
N PHE A 92 -4.25 -13.22 -10.70
CA PHE A 92 -4.51 -11.80 -10.92
C PHE A 92 -6.01 -11.52 -11.06
N TYR A 93 -6.52 -10.66 -10.17
CA TYR A 93 -7.91 -10.26 -10.10
C TYR A 93 -8.03 -8.78 -10.42
N MET A 94 -8.95 -8.41 -11.30
CA MET A 94 -9.17 -7.01 -11.70
C MET A 94 -10.63 -6.62 -11.43
N PHE A 95 -10.81 -5.44 -10.86
CA PHE A 95 -12.10 -4.84 -10.55
C PHE A 95 -12.15 -3.43 -11.12
N SER A 96 -13.33 -3.00 -11.59
CA SER A 96 -13.59 -1.63 -12.03
C SER A 96 -14.66 -0.93 -11.19
N ASP A 97 -15.27 -1.65 -10.25
CA ASP A 97 -16.31 -1.17 -9.34
C ASP A 97 -15.88 -1.36 -7.88
N ALA A 98 -16.04 -0.31 -7.08
CA ALA A 98 -15.82 -0.31 -5.64
C ALA A 98 -16.64 -1.39 -4.92
N THR A 99 -17.83 -1.71 -5.41
CA THR A 99 -18.70 -2.73 -4.80
C THR A 99 -18.13 -4.14 -4.90
N GLN A 100 -17.24 -4.38 -5.86
CA GLN A 100 -16.57 -5.67 -6.08
C GLN A 100 -15.29 -5.80 -5.26
N VAL A 101 -14.85 -4.73 -4.60
CA VAL A 101 -13.65 -4.76 -3.75
C VAL A 101 -13.91 -5.68 -2.57
N ILE A 102 -13.17 -6.79 -2.55
CA ILE A 102 -13.23 -7.78 -1.47
C ILE A 102 -12.81 -7.10 -0.16
N LYS A 103 -13.48 -7.41 0.95
CA LYS A 103 -13.12 -6.86 2.26
C LYS A 103 -11.79 -7.45 2.77
N PRO A 104 -11.01 -6.70 3.55
CA PRO A 104 -9.71 -7.17 4.04
C PRO A 104 -9.76 -8.52 4.76
N ASN A 105 -10.80 -8.77 5.56
CA ASN A 105 -10.95 -10.01 6.33
C ASN A 105 -11.26 -11.26 5.48
N LEU A 106 -11.70 -11.08 4.23
CA LEU A 106 -12.05 -12.17 3.31
C LEU A 106 -10.97 -12.42 2.26
N ILE A 107 -9.92 -11.60 2.24
CA ILE A 107 -8.87 -11.71 1.23
C ILE A 107 -7.98 -12.93 1.51
N LYS A 108 -7.50 -13.55 0.43
CA LYS A 108 -6.55 -14.66 0.50
C LYS A 108 -5.27 -14.21 1.20
N LYS A 109 -4.58 -15.14 1.86
CA LYS A 109 -3.23 -14.88 2.35
C LYS A 109 -2.30 -14.59 1.18
N ASN A 110 -1.16 -14.00 1.51
CA ASN A 110 -0.13 -13.68 0.58
C ASN A 110 -0.54 -12.76 -0.58
N SER A 111 -1.46 -11.84 -0.30
CA SER A 111 -2.04 -10.98 -1.33
C SER A 111 -1.40 -9.59 -1.35
N ILE A 112 -1.32 -9.01 -2.55
CA ILE A 112 -1.14 -7.57 -2.74
C ILE A 112 -2.41 -6.95 -3.31
N PHE A 113 -2.74 -5.74 -2.85
CA PHE A 113 -3.85 -4.95 -3.36
C PHE A 113 -3.34 -3.64 -3.97
N ILE A 114 -3.83 -3.29 -5.15
CA ILE A 114 -3.44 -2.09 -5.89
C ILE A 114 -4.73 -1.30 -6.18
N PHE A 115 -4.79 -0.08 -5.69
CA PHE A 115 -5.81 0.91 -6.00
C PHE A 115 -5.19 1.91 -6.98
N ASP A 116 -5.68 1.99 -8.21
CA ASP A 116 -5.12 2.89 -9.23
C ASP A 116 -6.18 3.79 -9.86
N ASP A 117 -5.97 5.09 -9.73
CA ASP A 117 -6.83 6.15 -10.26
C ASP A 117 -8.30 6.10 -9.78
N VAL A 118 -8.51 5.65 -8.54
CA VAL A 118 -9.84 5.49 -7.91
C VAL A 118 -10.15 6.59 -6.89
N ILE A 119 -9.51 7.76 -6.98
CA ILE A 119 -9.64 8.82 -5.97
C ILE A 119 -11.02 9.46 -5.90
N CYS A 120 -11.77 9.43 -7.01
CA CYS A 120 -13.14 9.94 -7.07
C CYS A 120 -14.19 8.92 -6.60
N ASP A 121 -13.80 7.67 -6.35
CA ASP A 121 -14.72 6.61 -5.92
C ASP A 121 -14.92 6.59 -4.41
N ASN A 122 -15.80 5.70 -3.93
CA ASN A 122 -15.94 5.43 -2.51
C ASN A 122 -14.60 4.99 -1.90
N GLN A 123 -14.02 5.84 -1.05
CA GLN A 123 -12.72 5.61 -0.41
C GLN A 123 -12.80 4.66 0.80
N THR A 124 -14.01 4.26 1.23
CA THR A 124 -14.21 3.40 2.41
C THR A 124 -13.43 2.08 2.35
N PRO A 125 -13.43 1.32 1.23
CA PRO A 125 -12.63 0.10 1.15
C PRO A 125 -11.14 0.36 1.31
N ILE A 126 -10.62 1.41 0.67
CA ILE A 126 -9.19 1.77 0.75
C ILE A 126 -8.81 2.11 2.19
N ARG A 127 -9.67 2.85 2.88
CA ARG A 127 -9.50 3.20 4.30
C ARG A 127 -9.47 1.97 5.20
N GLU A 128 -10.35 1.00 4.98
CA GLU A 128 -10.34 -0.28 5.70
C GLU A 128 -9.05 -1.05 5.45
N TYR A 129 -8.55 -1.08 4.21
CA TYR A 129 -7.28 -1.72 3.89
C TYR A 129 -6.08 -1.04 4.57
N PHE A 130 -6.02 0.29 4.57
CA PHE A 130 -4.92 1.02 5.22
C PHE A 130 -4.96 0.94 6.76
N SER A 131 -6.14 0.75 7.36
CA SER A 131 -6.27 0.60 8.81
C SER A 131 -6.11 -0.84 9.30
N MET A 132 -6.70 -1.82 8.60
CA MET A 132 -6.79 -3.21 9.05
C MET A 132 -5.83 -4.16 8.32
N GLY A 133 -5.16 -3.71 7.25
CA GLY A 133 -4.33 -4.55 6.38
C GLY A 133 -3.23 -5.34 7.11
N ARG A 134 -2.71 -4.82 8.23
CA ARG A 134 -1.66 -5.50 9.03
C ARG A 134 -2.11 -6.84 9.62
N HIS A 135 -3.40 -6.99 9.88
CA HIS A 135 -3.99 -8.16 10.52
C HIS A 135 -4.80 -9.03 9.56
N SER A 136 -4.88 -8.63 8.29
CA SER A 136 -5.68 -9.28 7.26
C SER A 136 -4.80 -10.10 6.30
N GLY A 137 -5.41 -10.91 5.42
CA GLY A 137 -4.66 -11.68 4.42
C GLY A 137 -3.94 -10.81 3.36
N ALA A 138 -4.26 -9.50 3.30
CA ALA A 138 -3.68 -8.54 2.37
C ALA A 138 -2.47 -7.88 3.01
N ASN A 139 -1.33 -8.53 2.85
CA ASN A 139 -0.11 -8.14 3.53
C ASN A 139 0.45 -6.79 3.04
N SER A 140 0.24 -6.44 1.77
CA SER A 140 0.71 -5.19 1.18
C SER A 140 -0.34 -4.52 0.30
N ILE A 141 -0.54 -3.23 0.49
CA ILE A 141 -1.54 -2.40 -0.20
C ILE A 141 -0.84 -1.19 -0.81
N PHE A 142 -1.21 -0.87 -2.04
CA PHE A 142 -0.68 0.27 -2.79
C PHE A 142 -1.83 1.14 -3.26
N TYR A 143 -1.71 2.45 -3.04
CA TYR A 143 -2.64 3.44 -3.58
C TYR A 143 -1.88 4.40 -4.50
N LEU A 144 -2.16 4.30 -5.79
CA LEU A 144 -1.61 5.15 -6.84
C LEU A 144 -2.59 6.31 -7.05
N ALA A 145 -2.20 7.50 -6.62
CA ALA A 145 -3.01 8.70 -6.65
C ALA A 145 -2.31 9.82 -7.43
N GLN A 146 -3.10 10.73 -8.00
CA GLN A 146 -2.53 11.89 -8.69
C GLN A 146 -2.06 12.99 -7.72
N THR A 147 -2.81 13.16 -6.63
CA THR A 147 -2.66 14.27 -5.69
C THR A 147 -2.69 13.75 -4.26
N TYR A 148 -1.67 14.07 -3.46
CA TYR A 148 -1.54 13.59 -2.08
C TYR A 148 -2.58 14.22 -1.15
N SER A 149 -2.81 15.52 -1.28
CA SER A 149 -3.74 16.28 -0.43
C SER A 149 -5.19 15.80 -0.51
N LYS A 150 -5.60 15.20 -1.64
CA LYS A 150 -6.92 14.59 -1.84
C LYS A 150 -7.09 13.25 -1.12
N ILE A 151 -6.00 12.61 -0.70
CA ILE A 151 -6.07 11.38 0.09
C ILE A 151 -6.44 11.75 1.52
N GLN A 152 -7.40 11.02 2.10
CA GLN A 152 -7.85 11.26 3.48
C GLN A 152 -6.66 11.12 4.44
N LYS A 153 -6.45 12.13 5.31
CA LYS A 153 -5.34 12.09 6.28
C LYS A 153 -5.51 10.94 7.26
N GLN A 154 -6.63 10.99 7.97
CA GLN A 154 -7.00 9.99 8.97
C GLN A 154 -7.13 8.62 8.32
N LEU A 155 -6.49 7.61 8.92
CA LEU A 155 -6.51 6.20 8.55
C LEU A 155 -5.80 5.83 7.23
N MET A 156 -5.47 6.77 6.34
CA MET A 156 -4.73 6.48 5.11
C MET A 156 -3.33 7.07 5.14
N ARG A 157 -3.18 8.41 5.04
CA ARG A 157 -1.85 9.06 5.05
C ARG A 157 -1.08 8.75 6.32
N ASP A 158 -1.73 8.90 7.49
CA ASP A 158 -1.10 8.64 8.80
C ASP A 158 -0.65 7.17 8.96
N ASN A 159 -1.30 6.25 8.25
CA ASN A 159 -1.00 4.82 8.32
C ASN A 159 -0.01 4.36 7.24
N ALA A 160 0.28 5.20 6.24
CA ALA A 160 1.23 4.87 5.19
C ALA A 160 2.63 4.69 5.79
N ASN A 161 3.32 3.63 5.37
CA ASN A 161 4.70 3.35 5.81
C ASN A 161 5.69 3.27 4.63
N PHE A 162 5.20 3.56 3.43
CA PHE A 162 5.99 3.57 2.21
C PHE A 162 5.42 4.63 1.29
N LEU A 163 6.25 5.57 0.86
CA LEU A 163 5.81 6.70 0.04
C LEU A 163 6.73 6.81 -1.17
N VAL A 164 6.13 6.84 -2.37
CA VAL A 164 6.86 7.12 -3.61
C VAL A 164 6.30 8.41 -4.19
N ILE A 165 7.15 9.43 -4.22
CA ILE A 165 6.78 10.77 -4.66
C ILE A 165 7.45 11.00 -6.02
N PHE A 166 6.66 11.19 -7.06
CA PHE A 166 7.15 11.68 -8.35
C PHE A 166 7.15 13.21 -8.36
N LYS A 167 7.81 13.83 -9.35
CA LYS A 167 7.87 15.29 -9.49
C LYS A 167 6.45 15.91 -9.56
N GLN A 168 6.20 16.91 -8.72
CA GLN A 168 4.94 17.67 -8.60
C GLN A 168 5.29 19.13 -8.31
N ASP A 169 4.29 20.02 -8.35
CA ASP A 169 4.45 21.41 -7.92
C ASP A 169 4.62 21.52 -6.39
N ASP A 170 5.07 22.70 -5.94
CA ASP A 170 5.31 22.98 -4.53
C ASP A 170 4.03 22.89 -3.69
N GLU A 171 2.87 23.21 -4.28
CA GLU A 171 1.57 23.11 -3.60
C GLU A 171 1.21 21.67 -3.24
N ASN A 172 1.54 20.70 -4.09
CA ASN A 172 1.31 19.29 -3.81
C ASN A 172 2.40 18.66 -2.92
N LEU A 173 3.63 19.20 -2.97
CA LEU A 173 4.74 18.72 -2.13
C LEU A 173 4.64 19.20 -0.68
N ARG A 174 4.11 20.41 -0.45
CA ARG A 174 4.05 21.00 0.89
C ARG A 174 3.25 20.14 1.89
N PRO A 175 2.04 19.64 1.58
CA PRO A 175 1.33 18.74 2.49
C PRO A 175 2.09 17.45 2.80
N ILE A 176 2.90 16.94 1.86
CA ILE A 176 3.72 15.75 2.09
C ILE A 176 4.85 16.04 3.07
N PHE A 177 5.51 17.18 2.89
CA PHE A 177 6.54 17.66 3.80
C PHE A 177 5.96 17.90 5.21
N ASP A 178 4.79 18.55 5.26
CA ASP A 178 4.13 18.88 6.52
C ASP A 178 3.69 17.62 7.30
N ASP A 179 3.24 16.57 6.60
CA ASP A 179 2.75 15.34 7.23
C ASP A 179 3.88 14.38 7.65
N HIS A 180 5.03 14.38 6.95
CA HIS A 180 6.06 13.35 7.13
C HIS A 180 7.45 13.87 7.53
N CYS A 181 7.74 15.17 7.38
CA CYS A 181 9.07 15.73 7.59
C CYS A 181 9.12 16.83 8.65
N SER A 182 8.11 17.68 8.77
CA SER A 182 8.08 18.73 9.79
C SER A 182 7.70 18.15 11.15
N ALA A 183 8.62 18.26 12.11
CA ALA A 183 8.44 17.88 13.51
C ALA A 183 7.83 19.01 14.35
#